data_AF-C9PNK3-F1
#
_entry.id   AF-C9PNK3-F1
#
_cell.length_a   1.000
_cell.length_b   1.000
_cell.length_c   1.000
_cell.angle_alpha   90.00
_cell.angle_beta   90.00
_cell.angle_gamma   90.00
#
_symmetry.space_group_name_H-M   'P 1'
#
loop_
_entity.id
_entity.type
_entity.pdbx_description
1 polymer ?
#
loop_
_entity_poly.entity_id
_entity_poly.type
_entity_poly.pdbx_seq_one_letter_code
_entity_poly.pdbx_strand_id
1 'polypeptide(L)'
;MWKKCGLFLLSFTLSNVAYSLDYTEAQRELLAEAKKGNAEAQYNLALSLETTTDYAHLLESDFIYWLEKAAKQNYGTAVDLLDDIHAEYDPKEIIKFSPYNTQSIIDEVHNLEKDTPKNYALITSKIKKAAELGNEYALSQLTWMYGDKELAKKYGVKFSTIQACTLAIYNNRIYGDIDKEDMEYLCSGDILNRADWELAQKLAEKTADKIVENPTALFSILETLK
;
A
#
# COMPACT_ATOMS: atom_id res chain seq x y z
N MET A 1 4.11 -41.33 -54.46
CA MET A 1 3.32 -40.06 -54.40
C MET A 1 4.26 -38.93 -53.99
N TRP A 2 4.18 -37.81 -54.71
CA TRP A 2 4.67 -36.45 -54.41
C TRP A 2 4.59 -36.03 -52.93
N LYS A 3 5.25 -35.01 -52.38
CA LYS A 3 6.20 -33.92 -52.76
C LYS A 3 6.54 -33.20 -51.42
N LYS A 4 7.77 -32.63 -51.33
CA LYS A 4 8.14 -31.30 -50.75
C LYS A 4 7.81 -30.98 -49.26
N CYS A 5 8.83 -30.64 -48.47
CA CYS A 5 9.30 -29.28 -48.09
C CYS A 5 8.53 -28.63 -46.93
N GLY A 6 9.26 -28.07 -45.96
CA GLY A 6 8.71 -27.02 -45.09
C GLY A 6 9.37 -26.91 -43.71
N LEU A 7 10.49 -26.18 -43.65
CA LEU A 7 10.97 -25.50 -42.45
C LEU A 7 9.91 -24.45 -42.02
N PHE A 8 9.37 -24.47 -40.80
CA PHE A 8 8.87 -23.24 -40.15
C PHE A 8 8.54 -23.40 -38.65
N LEU A 9 9.27 -22.61 -37.86
CA LEU A 9 8.90 -21.91 -36.61
C LEU A 9 8.46 -22.68 -35.36
N LEU A 10 9.34 -22.56 -34.35
CA LEU A 10 8.99 -22.23 -32.96
C LEU A 10 7.71 -21.38 -32.88
N SER A 11 6.61 -21.97 -32.45
CA SER A 11 5.43 -21.22 -32.00
C SER A 11 4.91 -21.77 -30.68
N PHE A 12 5.22 -21.01 -29.62
CA PHE A 12 4.22 -20.46 -28.71
C PHE A 12 3.15 -21.43 -28.18
N THR A 13 3.46 -22.10 -27.07
CA THR A 13 2.53 -22.17 -25.93
C THR A 13 3.33 -22.16 -24.63
N LEU A 14 3.99 -21.05 -24.32
CA LEU A 14 3.96 -20.63 -22.92
C LEU A 14 2.50 -20.30 -22.67
N SER A 15 1.82 -21.24 -22.02
CA SER A 15 0.53 -21.04 -21.42
C SER A 15 0.53 -19.65 -20.78
N ASN A 16 -0.36 -18.79 -21.29
CA ASN A 16 -0.86 -17.64 -20.57
C ASN A 16 -1.36 -18.15 -19.22
N VAL A 17 -0.47 -18.21 -18.23
CA VAL A 17 -0.87 -17.99 -16.85
C VAL A 17 -0.98 -16.48 -16.75
N ALA A 18 -2.06 -15.94 -17.35
CA ALA A 18 -2.52 -14.62 -16.98
C ALA A 18 -2.98 -14.78 -15.53
N TYR A 19 -2.09 -14.45 -14.60
CA TYR A 19 -2.46 -14.16 -13.23
C TYR A 19 -3.58 -13.13 -13.33
N SER A 20 -4.82 -13.53 -13.08
CA SER A 20 -5.93 -12.60 -12.98
C SER A 20 -5.82 -11.91 -11.62
N LEU A 21 -4.90 -10.96 -11.52
CA LEU A 21 -5.23 -9.76 -10.77
C LEU A 21 -6.45 -9.18 -11.48
N ASP A 22 -7.56 -8.99 -10.76
CA ASP A 22 -8.80 -8.46 -11.32
C ASP A 22 -8.56 -7.00 -11.75
N TYR A 23 -8.01 -6.82 -12.95
CA TYR A 23 -7.82 -5.49 -13.52
C TYR A 23 -9.18 -4.81 -13.67
N THR A 24 -9.30 -3.58 -13.18
CA THR A 24 -10.45 -2.72 -13.44
C THR A 24 -10.63 -2.48 -14.94
N GLU A 25 -11.79 -2.00 -15.35
CA GLU A 25 -12.04 -1.71 -16.77
C GLU A 25 -11.03 -0.69 -17.34
N ALA A 26 -10.72 0.36 -16.60
CA ALA A 26 -9.69 1.34 -16.97
C ALA A 26 -8.29 0.70 -17.08
N GLN A 27 -7.93 -0.18 -16.14
CA GLN A 27 -6.66 -0.91 -16.18
C GLN A 27 -6.57 -1.85 -17.40
N ARG A 28 -7.70 -2.42 -17.86
CA ARG A 28 -7.72 -3.30 -19.04
C ARG A 28 -7.38 -2.55 -20.33
N GLU A 29 -7.81 -1.30 -20.47
CA GLU A 29 -7.45 -0.46 -21.63
C GLU A 29 -5.95 -0.15 -21.63
N LEU A 30 -5.42 0.31 -20.49
CA LEU A 30 -3.98 0.54 -20.31
C LEU A 30 -3.17 -0.73 -20.58
N LEU A 31 -3.62 -1.87 -20.08
CA LEU A 31 -3.01 -3.18 -20.30
C LEU A 31 -2.92 -3.55 -21.78
N ALA A 32 -3.94 -3.22 -22.59
CA ALA A 32 -3.93 -3.51 -24.02
C ALA A 32 -2.82 -2.72 -24.75
N GLU A 33 -2.66 -1.43 -24.45
CA GLU A 33 -1.61 -0.59 -25.03
C GLU A 33 -0.22 -0.89 -24.47
N ALA A 34 -0.12 -1.16 -23.16
CA ALA A 34 1.11 -1.54 -22.49
C ALA A 34 1.69 -2.85 -23.08
N LYS A 35 0.82 -3.81 -23.42
CA LYS A 35 1.19 -5.06 -24.11
C LYS A 35 1.70 -4.85 -25.53
N LYS A 36 1.31 -3.76 -26.21
CA LYS A 36 1.85 -3.38 -27.53
C LYS A 36 3.22 -2.71 -27.43
N GLY A 37 3.71 -2.45 -26.22
CA GLY A 37 5.00 -1.80 -25.99
C GLY A 37 4.92 -0.29 -25.80
N ASN A 38 3.73 0.32 -25.71
CA ASN A 38 3.62 1.75 -25.44
C ASN A 38 4.16 2.07 -24.03
N ALA A 39 5.27 2.82 -23.95
CA ALA A 39 5.95 3.11 -22.70
C ALA A 39 5.14 3.98 -21.73
N GLU A 40 4.37 4.95 -22.24
CA GLU A 40 3.46 5.77 -21.44
C GLU A 40 2.31 4.92 -20.87
N ALA A 41 1.74 4.01 -21.67
CA ALA A 41 0.71 3.10 -21.18
C ALA A 41 1.25 2.11 -20.13
N GLN A 42 2.50 1.66 -20.27
CA GLN A 42 3.18 0.84 -19.25
C GLN A 42 3.37 1.62 -17.95
N TYR A 43 3.81 2.88 -18.02
CA TYR A 43 3.93 3.76 -16.86
C TYR A 43 2.59 4.01 -16.18
N ASN A 44 1.57 4.40 -16.95
CA ASN A 44 0.23 4.68 -16.41
C ASN A 44 -0.42 3.41 -15.82
N LEU A 45 -0.19 2.25 -16.43
CA LEU A 45 -0.64 0.98 -15.88
C LEU A 45 0.08 0.68 -14.56
N ALA A 46 1.41 0.88 -14.49
CA ALA A 46 2.16 0.70 -13.26
C ALA A 46 1.54 1.52 -12.13
N LEU A 47 1.40 2.84 -12.30
CA LEU A 47 0.79 3.72 -11.29
C LEU A 47 -0.61 3.25 -10.86
N SER A 48 -1.42 2.76 -11.80
CA SER A 48 -2.75 2.26 -11.47
C SER A 48 -2.75 0.94 -10.69
N LEU A 49 -1.61 0.24 -10.61
CA LEU A 49 -1.41 -1.05 -9.95
C LEU A 49 -0.59 -0.93 -8.67
N GLU A 50 -0.22 0.28 -8.27
CA GLU A 50 0.36 0.50 -6.95
C GLU A 50 -0.67 0.12 -5.89
N THR A 51 -0.33 -0.89 -5.09
CA THR A 51 -1.26 -1.52 -4.14
C THR A 51 -0.75 -1.52 -2.72
N THR A 52 0.49 -1.09 -2.50
CA THR A 52 1.15 -1.11 -1.20
C THR A 52 2.31 -0.13 -1.16
N THR A 53 2.56 0.45 0.01
CA THR A 53 3.77 1.21 0.35
C THR A 53 4.85 0.33 0.99
N ASP A 54 4.56 -0.94 1.26
CA ASP A 54 5.55 -1.90 1.77
C ASP A 54 6.60 -2.17 0.69
N TYR A 55 7.78 -1.56 0.83
CA TYR A 55 8.90 -1.66 -0.12
C TYR A 55 9.26 -3.11 -0.50
N ALA A 56 9.18 -4.05 0.44
CA ALA A 56 9.52 -5.45 0.15
C ALA A 56 8.55 -6.06 -0.87
N HIS A 57 7.26 -5.76 -0.74
CA HIS A 57 6.23 -6.24 -1.67
C HIS A 57 6.10 -5.35 -2.91
N LEU A 58 6.36 -4.05 -2.78
CA LEU A 58 6.38 -3.11 -3.90
C LEU A 58 7.35 -3.61 -4.97
N LEU A 59 8.56 -4.02 -4.58
CA LEU A 59 9.58 -4.58 -5.47
C LEU A 59 9.18 -5.86 -6.19
N GLU A 60 8.27 -6.64 -5.61
CA GLU A 60 7.77 -7.90 -6.20
C GLU A 60 6.45 -7.72 -6.96
N SER A 61 5.92 -6.49 -7.01
CA SER A 61 4.58 -6.22 -7.55
C SER A 61 4.55 -5.99 -9.07
N ASP A 62 3.34 -6.09 -9.63
CA ASP A 62 3.07 -5.72 -11.02
C ASP A 62 3.40 -4.25 -11.32
N PHE A 63 3.33 -3.36 -10.31
CA PHE A 63 3.73 -1.95 -10.45
C PHE A 63 5.20 -1.85 -10.90
N ILE A 64 6.14 -2.51 -10.21
CA ILE A 64 7.56 -2.49 -10.60
C ILE A 64 7.77 -3.17 -11.95
N TYR A 65 7.10 -4.29 -12.21
CA TYR A 65 7.21 -4.97 -13.50
C TYR A 65 6.86 -4.06 -14.69
N TRP A 66 5.75 -3.32 -14.61
CA TRP A 66 5.34 -2.41 -15.69
C TRP A 66 6.19 -1.13 -15.72
N LEU A 67 6.58 -0.60 -14.57
CA LEU A 67 7.45 0.56 -14.45
C LEU A 67 8.82 0.30 -15.09
N GLU A 68 9.44 -0.86 -14.79
CA GLU A 68 10.69 -1.28 -15.41
C GLU A 68 10.58 -1.38 -16.94
N LYS A 69 9.43 -1.82 -17.46
CA LYS A 69 9.24 -1.90 -18.92
C LYS A 69 9.20 -0.53 -19.57
N ALA A 70 8.56 0.45 -18.94
CA ALA A 70 8.58 1.84 -19.40
C ALA A 70 10.00 2.42 -19.31
N ALA A 71 10.71 2.19 -18.19
CA ALA A 71 12.07 2.67 -17.97
C ALA A 71 13.08 2.06 -18.97
N LYS A 72 12.96 0.77 -19.32
CA LYS A 72 13.78 0.09 -20.35
C LYS A 72 13.65 0.73 -21.74
N GLN A 73 12.59 1.50 -21.98
CA GLN A 73 12.37 2.26 -23.21
C GLN A 73 12.83 3.73 -23.10
N ASN A 74 13.50 4.11 -22.01
CA ASN A 74 13.91 5.47 -21.67
C ASN A 74 12.73 6.45 -21.52
N TYR A 75 11.57 5.98 -21.06
CA TYR A 75 10.50 6.88 -20.65
C TYR A 75 10.92 7.62 -19.38
N GLY A 76 11.29 8.90 -19.51
CA GLY A 76 12.00 9.66 -18.48
C GLY A 76 11.39 9.55 -17.09
N THR A 77 10.07 9.80 -16.97
CA THR A 77 9.37 9.73 -15.67
C THR A 77 9.40 8.33 -15.04
N ALA A 78 9.45 7.27 -15.84
CA ALA A 78 9.59 5.91 -15.30
C ALA A 78 11.02 5.60 -14.85
N VAL A 79 12.03 6.16 -15.54
CA VAL A 79 13.43 6.05 -15.11
C VAL A 79 13.62 6.77 -13.79
N ASP A 80 13.19 8.03 -13.70
CA ASP A 80 13.33 8.85 -12.50
C ASP A 80 12.66 8.17 -11.29
N LEU A 81 11.41 7.71 -11.44
CA LEU A 81 10.69 7.03 -10.36
C LEU A 81 11.36 5.71 -9.94
N LEU A 82 11.89 4.93 -10.89
CA LEU A 82 12.57 3.68 -10.58
C LEU A 82 13.91 3.93 -9.88
N ASP A 83 14.63 4.98 -10.26
CA ASP A 83 15.86 5.41 -9.60
C ASP A 83 15.57 5.89 -8.17
N ASP A 84 14.49 6.65 -7.94
CA ASP A 84 14.05 7.07 -6.61
C ASP A 84 13.70 5.87 -5.74
N ILE A 85 12.91 4.93 -6.25
CA ILE A 85 12.55 3.68 -5.53
C ILE A 85 13.80 2.88 -5.16
N HIS A 86 14.76 2.73 -6.08
CA HIS A 86 15.99 1.99 -5.80
C HIS A 86 16.94 2.73 -4.86
N ALA A 87 16.98 4.07 -4.92
CA ALA A 87 17.79 4.88 -4.02
C ALA A 87 17.24 4.84 -2.59
N GLU A 88 15.93 4.74 -2.44
CA GLU A 88 15.24 4.60 -1.16
C GLU A 88 15.24 3.17 -0.63
N TYR A 89 15.35 2.17 -1.53
CA TYR A 89 15.46 0.77 -1.15
C TYR A 89 16.86 0.42 -0.61
N ASP A 90 17.04 0.56 0.70
CA ASP A 90 18.10 -0.12 1.45
C ASP A 90 17.49 -1.33 2.19
N PRO A 91 17.90 -2.59 1.87
CA PRO A 91 17.48 -3.78 2.61
C PRO A 91 17.68 -3.70 4.13
N LYS A 92 18.62 -2.87 4.62
CA LYS A 92 18.80 -2.59 6.05
C LYS A 92 17.75 -1.64 6.60
N GLU A 93 17.27 -0.69 5.79
CA GLU A 93 16.18 0.22 6.14
C GLU A 93 14.83 -0.49 6.13
N ILE A 94 14.65 -1.62 5.41
CA ILE A 94 13.42 -2.43 5.53
C ILE A 94 13.14 -2.81 6.99
N ILE A 95 14.18 -3.08 7.80
CA ILE A 95 14.03 -3.39 9.23
C ILE A 95 13.46 -2.19 10.01
N LYS A 96 13.70 -0.96 9.55
CA LYS A 96 13.12 0.25 10.14
C LYS A 96 11.61 0.25 9.95
N PHE A 97 11.13 0.01 8.73
CA PHE A 97 9.71 0.02 8.34
C PHE A 97 8.96 -1.27 8.76
N SER A 98 9.70 -2.37 8.93
CA SER A 98 9.21 -3.68 9.35
C SER A 98 9.96 -4.17 10.61
N PRO A 99 9.85 -3.42 11.74
CA PRO A 99 10.57 -3.72 12.96
C PRO A 99 10.14 -5.09 13.51
N TYR A 100 11.05 -5.71 14.28
CA TYR A 100 10.84 -7.02 14.89
C TYR A 100 10.47 -8.14 13.89
N ASN A 101 10.90 -8.00 12.63
CA ASN A 101 10.61 -8.96 11.55
C ASN A 101 9.09 -9.16 11.34
N THR A 102 8.34 -8.07 11.45
CA THR A 102 6.88 -8.05 11.22
C THR A 102 6.49 -8.41 9.79
N GLN A 103 7.45 -8.46 8.87
CA GLN A 103 7.25 -8.86 7.48
C GLN A 103 6.43 -10.14 7.32
N SER A 104 6.75 -11.18 8.10
CA SER A 104 5.98 -12.43 8.06
C SER A 104 4.49 -12.26 8.37
N ILE A 105 4.13 -11.31 9.24
CA ILE A 105 2.73 -10.98 9.56
C ILE A 105 2.08 -10.27 8.35
N ILE A 106 2.83 -9.40 7.66
CA ILE A 106 2.37 -8.68 6.48
C ILE A 106 2.22 -9.62 5.28
N ASP A 107 3.14 -10.56 5.06
CA ASP A 107 3.02 -11.60 4.04
C ASP A 107 1.73 -12.43 4.24
N GLU A 108 1.42 -12.78 5.50
CA GLU A 108 0.18 -13.46 5.85
C GLU A 108 -1.06 -12.58 5.57
N VAL A 109 -0.99 -11.27 5.87
CA VAL A 109 -2.05 -10.32 5.53
C VAL A 109 -2.29 -10.29 4.02
N HIS A 110 -1.25 -10.10 3.21
CA HIS A 110 -1.37 -10.06 1.75
C HIS A 110 -1.93 -11.37 1.17
N ASN A 111 -1.57 -12.52 1.74
CA ASN A 111 -2.14 -13.79 1.33
C ASN A 111 -3.63 -13.88 1.68
N LEU A 112 -4.02 -13.50 2.89
CA LEU A 112 -5.43 -13.44 3.29
C LEU A 112 -6.25 -12.44 2.47
N GLU A 113 -5.63 -11.37 2.00
CA GLU A 113 -6.29 -10.39 1.12
C GLU A 113 -6.59 -10.96 -0.27
N LYS A 114 -5.93 -12.03 -0.70
CA LYS A 114 -6.20 -12.72 -1.97
C LYS A 114 -7.33 -13.74 -1.85
N ASP A 115 -7.68 -14.17 -0.63
CA ASP A 115 -8.72 -15.17 -0.40
C ASP A 115 -10.11 -14.66 -0.80
N THR A 116 -10.96 -15.56 -1.31
CA THR A 116 -12.36 -15.27 -1.62
C THR A 116 -13.26 -16.35 -1.01
N PRO A 117 -14.12 -16.02 0.00
CA PRO A 117 -14.28 -14.71 0.62
C PRO A 117 -13.13 -14.32 1.57
N LYS A 118 -12.82 -13.02 1.64
CA LYS A 118 -11.78 -12.50 2.55
C LYS A 118 -12.18 -12.64 4.02
N ASN A 119 -11.24 -13.06 4.87
CA ASN A 119 -11.43 -13.08 6.32
C ASN A 119 -11.00 -11.74 6.96
N TYR A 120 -11.87 -10.73 6.85
CA TYR A 120 -11.58 -9.37 7.35
C TYR A 120 -11.22 -9.33 8.84
N ALA A 121 -11.88 -10.13 9.67
CA ALA A 121 -11.59 -10.16 11.10
C ALA A 121 -10.15 -10.63 11.39
N LEU A 122 -9.70 -11.67 10.68
CA LEU A 122 -8.33 -12.17 10.82
C LEU A 122 -7.31 -11.15 10.27
N ILE A 123 -7.58 -10.57 9.10
CA ILE A 123 -6.74 -9.51 8.52
C ILE A 123 -6.57 -8.35 9.51
N THR A 124 -7.68 -7.82 10.03
CA THR A 124 -7.68 -6.74 11.03
C THR A 124 -6.88 -7.12 12.27
N SER A 125 -7.01 -8.35 12.78
CA SER A 125 -6.26 -8.79 13.96
C SER A 125 -4.75 -8.82 13.73
N LYS A 126 -4.31 -9.22 12.52
CA LYS A 126 -2.90 -9.28 12.13
C LYS A 126 -2.32 -7.89 11.91
N ILE A 127 -3.05 -7.03 11.20
CA ILE A 127 -2.71 -5.62 11.03
C ILE A 127 -2.53 -4.96 12.41
N LYS A 128 -3.48 -5.16 13.34
CA LYS A 128 -3.35 -4.61 14.71
C LYS A 128 -2.09 -5.07 15.43
N LYS A 129 -1.79 -6.37 15.36
CA LYS A 129 -0.57 -6.93 15.96
C LYS A 129 0.70 -6.36 15.32
N ALA A 130 0.73 -6.19 14.00
CA ALA A 130 1.87 -5.61 13.31
C ALA A 130 2.04 -4.11 13.67
N ALA A 131 0.94 -3.36 13.79
CA ALA A 131 0.95 -1.97 14.20
C ALA A 131 1.42 -1.77 15.66
N GLU A 132 1.03 -2.64 16.60
CA GLU A 132 1.57 -2.64 17.98
C GLU A 132 3.10 -2.85 18.02
N LEU A 133 3.63 -3.58 17.04
CA LEU A 133 5.06 -3.78 16.86
C LEU A 133 5.72 -2.63 16.09
N GLY A 134 4.96 -1.64 15.64
CA GLY A 134 5.43 -0.47 14.91
C GLY A 134 5.61 -0.68 13.42
N ASN A 135 5.00 -1.68 12.79
CA ASN A 135 5.08 -1.85 11.35
C ASN A 135 4.39 -0.68 10.61
N GLU A 136 5.12 -0.01 9.72
CA GLU A 136 4.68 1.19 8.98
C GLU A 136 3.41 0.90 8.16
N TYR A 137 3.47 -0.09 7.26
CA TYR A 137 2.31 -0.52 6.47
C TYR A 137 1.07 -0.80 7.34
N ALA A 138 1.24 -1.48 8.48
CA ALA A 138 0.12 -1.76 9.36
C ALA A 138 -0.46 -0.51 10.04
N LEU A 139 0.39 0.45 10.41
CA LEU A 139 -0.04 1.75 10.95
C LEU A 139 -0.78 2.57 9.89
N SER A 140 -0.25 2.62 8.67
CA SER A 140 -0.88 3.24 7.50
C SER A 140 -2.25 2.61 7.22
N GLN A 141 -2.35 1.28 7.17
CA GLN A 141 -3.62 0.58 6.94
C GLN A 141 -4.65 0.85 8.04
N LEU A 142 -4.26 0.84 9.32
CA LEU A 142 -5.19 1.17 10.41
C LEU A 142 -5.66 2.62 10.33
N THR A 143 -4.78 3.54 9.92
CA THR A 143 -5.11 4.94 9.72
C THR A 143 -6.28 5.08 8.74
N TRP A 144 -6.20 4.43 7.57
CA TRP A 144 -7.30 4.39 6.60
C TRP A 144 -8.54 3.66 7.13
N MET A 145 -8.36 2.50 7.78
CA MET A 145 -9.47 1.73 8.35
C MET A 145 -10.26 2.51 9.39
N TYR A 146 -9.62 3.35 10.20
CA TYR A 146 -10.29 4.22 11.17
C TYR A 146 -10.86 5.49 10.53
N GLY A 147 -10.20 6.02 9.51
CA GLY A 147 -10.53 7.29 8.85
C GLY A 147 -11.62 7.21 7.79
N ASP A 148 -11.93 6.03 7.27
CA ASP A 148 -12.98 5.81 6.28
C ASP A 148 -14.13 4.93 6.83
N LYS A 149 -15.38 5.36 6.63
CA LYS A 149 -16.56 4.67 7.19
C LYS A 149 -16.80 3.30 6.60
N GLU A 150 -16.60 3.14 5.29
CA GLU A 150 -16.86 1.89 4.60
C GLU A 150 -15.76 0.87 4.92
N LEU A 151 -14.50 1.31 4.97
CA LEU A 151 -13.38 0.49 5.45
C LEU A 151 -13.58 0.10 6.92
N ALA A 152 -13.95 1.03 7.80
CA ALA A 152 -14.20 0.73 9.20
C ALA A 152 -15.25 -0.37 9.37
N LYS A 153 -16.36 -0.26 8.64
CA LYS A 153 -17.43 -1.26 8.62
C LYS A 153 -16.96 -2.60 8.05
N LYS A 154 -16.24 -2.58 6.92
CA LYS A 154 -15.74 -3.77 6.22
C LYS A 154 -14.74 -4.56 7.06
N TYR A 155 -13.83 -3.87 7.73
CA TYR A 155 -12.76 -4.46 8.54
C TYR A 155 -13.14 -4.63 10.02
N GLY A 156 -14.34 -4.22 10.43
CA GLY A 156 -14.86 -4.42 11.78
C GLY A 156 -14.14 -3.58 12.84
N VAL A 157 -13.71 -2.36 12.49
CA VAL A 157 -13.17 -1.38 13.44
C VAL A 157 -14.15 -0.22 13.66
N LYS A 158 -14.02 0.49 14.78
CA LYS A 158 -14.86 1.66 15.07
C LYS A 158 -14.35 2.84 14.25
N PHE A 159 -15.14 3.35 13.32
CA PHE A 159 -14.83 4.59 12.60
C PHE A 159 -14.53 5.74 13.58
N SER A 160 -13.38 6.40 13.41
CA SER A 160 -12.87 7.42 14.33
C SER A 160 -11.77 8.27 13.67
N THR A 161 -12.13 9.46 13.20
CA THR A 161 -11.19 10.39 12.55
C THR A 161 -10.08 10.85 13.50
N ILE A 162 -10.36 10.99 14.80
CA ILE A 162 -9.34 11.37 15.78
C ILE A 162 -8.31 10.24 16.00
N GLN A 163 -8.73 8.97 15.96
CA GLN A 163 -7.81 7.83 16.04
C GLN A 163 -7.00 7.69 14.75
N ALA A 164 -7.63 7.90 13.59
CA ALA A 164 -6.94 7.94 12.30
C ALA A 164 -5.86 9.05 12.28
N CYS A 165 -6.23 10.29 12.63
CA CYS A 165 -5.30 11.40 12.75
C CYS A 165 -4.13 11.11 13.71
N THR A 166 -4.44 10.52 14.87
CA THR A 166 -3.42 10.17 15.87
C THR A 166 -2.43 9.14 15.32
N LEU A 167 -2.93 8.11 14.64
CA LEU A 167 -2.08 7.10 14.00
C LEU A 167 -1.25 7.69 12.86
N ALA A 168 -1.84 8.57 12.04
CA ALA A 168 -1.14 9.27 10.97
C ALA A 168 0.03 10.10 11.53
N ILE A 169 -0.21 10.90 12.58
CA ILE A 169 0.83 11.70 13.24
C ILE A 169 1.90 10.79 13.84
N TYR A 170 1.50 9.71 14.50
CA TYR A 170 2.42 8.76 15.09
C TYR A 170 3.30 8.09 14.04
N ASN A 171 2.72 7.60 12.94
CA ASN A 171 3.43 6.99 11.83
C ASN A 171 4.44 7.97 11.21
N ASN A 172 3.98 9.19 10.89
CA ASN A 172 4.81 10.23 10.31
C ASN A 172 5.96 10.68 11.25
N ARG A 173 5.79 10.60 12.57
CA ARG A 173 6.88 10.87 13.54
C ARG A 173 7.96 9.80 13.54
N ILE A 174 7.61 8.54 13.25
CA ILE A 174 8.58 7.44 13.20
C ILE A 174 9.23 7.38 11.81
N TYR A 175 8.44 7.55 10.75
CA TYR A 175 8.84 7.21 9.39
C TYR A 175 9.01 8.42 8.47
N GLY A 176 8.27 9.50 8.68
CA GLY A 176 8.34 10.70 7.83
C GLY A 176 7.69 10.52 6.46
N ASP A 177 6.75 9.59 6.34
CA ASP A 177 6.21 9.02 5.11
C ASP A 177 4.88 9.63 4.66
N ILE A 178 4.15 10.31 5.55
CA ILE A 178 2.84 10.90 5.20
C ILE A 178 3.01 12.38 4.89
N ASP A 179 2.65 12.77 3.66
CA ASP A 179 2.69 14.16 3.24
C ASP A 179 1.63 15.03 3.95
N LYS A 180 1.78 16.33 3.81
CA LYS A 180 0.91 17.29 4.50
C LYS A 180 -0.54 17.21 4.05
N GLU A 181 -0.82 16.94 2.77
CA GLU A 181 -2.17 16.92 2.22
C GLU A 181 -2.92 15.68 2.72
N ASP A 182 -2.28 14.52 2.71
CA ASP A 182 -2.82 13.28 3.26
C ASP A 182 -3.03 13.39 4.78
N MET A 183 -2.07 13.98 5.50
CA MET A 183 -2.22 14.30 6.92
C MET A 183 -3.43 15.20 7.18
N GLU A 184 -3.62 16.26 6.38
CA GLU A 184 -4.77 17.16 6.49
C GLU A 184 -6.08 16.43 6.20
N TYR A 185 -6.13 15.57 5.19
CA TYR A 185 -7.30 14.76 4.87
C TYR A 185 -7.69 13.83 6.03
N LEU A 186 -6.72 13.08 6.54
CA LEU A 186 -6.91 12.12 7.65
C LEU A 186 -7.27 12.82 8.97
N CYS A 187 -6.72 14.01 9.21
CA CYS A 187 -6.95 14.78 10.43
C CYS A 187 -8.17 15.70 10.41
N SER A 188 -8.63 16.11 9.23
CA SER A 188 -9.90 16.85 9.10
C SER A 188 -11.09 15.88 9.08
N GLY A 189 -10.97 14.77 8.35
CA GLY A 189 -12.06 13.85 8.06
C GLY A 189 -13.26 14.53 7.38
N ASP A 190 -14.25 13.74 6.96
CA ASP A 190 -15.51 14.28 6.39
C ASP A 190 -16.47 14.88 7.44
N ILE A 191 -16.07 14.91 8.72
CA ILE A 191 -17.01 15.00 9.87
C ILE A 191 -16.58 16.02 10.92
N LEU A 192 -15.29 16.35 11.06
CA LEU A 192 -14.90 17.41 11.98
C LEU A 192 -15.29 18.75 11.36
N ASN A 193 -16.02 19.56 12.12
CA ASN A 193 -16.22 20.95 11.73
C ASN A 193 -14.84 21.61 11.66
N ARG A 194 -14.60 22.42 10.62
CA ARG A 194 -13.35 23.16 10.43
C ARG A 194 -12.93 23.98 11.66
N ALA A 195 -13.90 24.38 12.49
CA ALA A 195 -13.68 25.08 13.75
C ALA A 195 -13.06 24.22 14.87
N ASP A 196 -13.29 22.89 14.88
CA ASP A 196 -12.80 21.98 15.92
C ASP A 196 -11.48 21.30 15.53
N TRP A 197 -11.02 21.52 14.29
CA TRP A 197 -9.84 20.87 13.72
C TRP A 197 -8.55 21.16 14.49
N GLU A 198 -8.29 22.41 14.86
CA GLU A 198 -7.07 22.77 15.60
C GLU A 198 -7.00 22.08 16.97
N LEU A 199 -8.15 21.95 17.65
CA LEU A 199 -8.23 21.27 18.94
C LEU A 199 -8.05 19.75 18.77
N ALA A 200 -8.68 19.16 17.75
CA ALA A 200 -8.54 17.76 17.41
C ALA A 200 -7.08 17.41 17.07
N GLN A 201 -6.42 18.23 16.26
CA GLN A 201 -5.01 18.05 15.90
C GLN A 201 -4.11 18.10 17.14
N LYS A 202 -4.26 19.12 18.01
CA LYS A 202 -3.49 19.19 19.27
C LYS A 202 -3.70 17.98 20.18
N LEU A 203 -4.93 17.46 20.24
CA LEU A 203 -5.23 16.25 21.00
C LEU A 203 -4.57 15.02 20.38
N ALA A 204 -4.61 14.89 19.05
CA ALA A 204 -3.99 13.81 18.32
C ALA A 204 -2.47 13.84 18.46
N GLU A 205 -1.83 15.00 18.30
CA GLU A 205 -0.39 15.21 18.52
C GLU A 205 0.04 14.75 19.91
N LYS A 206 -0.64 15.27 20.95
CA LYS A 206 -0.35 14.90 22.34
C LYS A 206 -0.53 13.40 22.59
N THR A 207 -1.50 12.78 21.93
CA THR A 207 -1.77 11.35 22.10
C THR A 207 -0.74 10.50 21.37
N ALA A 208 -0.36 10.90 20.16
CA ALA A 208 0.75 10.31 19.43
C ALA A 208 2.06 10.42 20.21
N ASP A 209 2.31 11.50 20.97
CA ASP A 209 3.52 11.64 21.79
C ASP A 209 3.56 10.56 22.89
N LYS A 210 2.41 10.27 23.50
CA LYS A 210 2.31 9.16 24.48
C LYS A 210 2.55 7.80 23.84
N ILE A 211 2.14 7.61 22.59
CA ILE A 211 2.39 6.37 21.85
C ILE A 211 3.89 6.25 21.54
N VAL A 212 4.57 7.35 21.15
CA VAL A 212 6.03 7.37 20.99
C VAL A 212 6.73 6.97 22.30
N GLU A 213 6.27 7.45 23.45
CA GLU A 213 6.81 7.09 24.76
C GLU A 213 6.53 5.62 25.15
N ASN A 214 5.42 5.04 24.71
CA ASN A 214 5.05 3.65 25.01
C ASN A 214 4.31 2.95 23.85
N PRO A 215 5.05 2.49 22.82
CA PRO A 215 4.46 1.90 21.61
C PRO A 215 3.63 0.64 21.89
N THR A 216 4.05 -0.18 22.86
CA THR A 216 3.34 -1.41 23.23
C THR A 216 1.94 -1.16 23.81
N ALA A 217 1.67 0.08 24.24
CA ALA A 217 0.36 0.50 24.75
C ALA A 217 -0.52 1.15 23.67
N LEU A 218 -0.13 1.09 22.39
CA LEU A 218 -0.80 1.75 21.24
C LEU A 218 -2.32 1.76 21.36
N PHE A 219 -2.97 0.59 21.39
CA PHE A 219 -4.44 0.55 21.40
C PHE A 219 -5.05 1.03 22.71
N SER A 220 -4.43 0.74 23.86
CA SER A 220 -4.93 1.23 25.15
C SER A 220 -4.89 2.76 25.23
N ILE A 221 -3.89 3.39 24.59
CA ILE A 221 -3.79 4.84 24.48
C ILE A 221 -4.83 5.38 23.50
N LEU A 222 -5.00 4.75 22.32
CA LEU A 222 -6.01 5.15 21.35
C LEU A 222 -7.44 5.04 21.89
N GLU A 223 -7.74 4.07 22.75
CA GLU A 223 -9.04 3.92 23.40
C GLU A 223 -9.40 5.08 24.35
N THR A 224 -8.42 5.89 24.76
CA THR A 224 -8.67 7.10 25.56
C THR A 224 -9.27 8.24 24.73
N LEU A 225 -9.13 8.19 23.40
CA LEU A 225 -9.76 9.11 22.45
C LEU A 225 -11.21 8.68 22.23
N LYS A 226 -12.15 9.39 22.86
CA LYS A 226 -13.60 9.13 22.79
C LYS A 226 -14.30 10.06 21.82
#